data_AF-A0A225V5W0-F1
#
_entry.id   AF-A0A225V5W0-F1
#
_cell.length_a   1.000
_cell.length_b   1.000
_cell.length_c   1.000
_cell.angle_alpha   90.00
_cell.angle_beta   90.00
_cell.angle_gamma   90.00
#
_symmetry.space_group_name_H-M   'P 1'
#
loop_
_entity.id
_entity.type
_entity.pdbx_description
1 polymer ?
#
loop_
_entity_poly.entity_id
_entity_poly.type
_entity_poly.pdbx_seq_one_letter_code
_entity_poly.pdbx_strand_id
1 'polypeptide(L)'
;LLQWFHRNELMVNEPDLLKLAVRYESVDAASWLWMHGYEINWLKFTEIAKENMAIPMLRWLLDHGPPPSLTFAFELAVSCDCVEVMRWLPEQHRAEIVIWALHQDEPLINDARKMIWWILTRTLFDESSRRNIRNETRQLKSSKILLWLKENLANSTACNWVFTATENDYGHGDQPTKKQRTE
;
A
#
# COMPACT_ATOMS: atom_id res chain seq x y z
N LEU A 1 -27.32 -22.51 -6.56
CA LEU A 1 -28.65 -21.88 -6.83
C LEU A 1 -28.55 -20.77 -7.88
N LEU A 2 -27.65 -19.78 -7.75
CA LEU A 2 -27.43 -18.74 -8.78
C LEU A 2 -27.22 -19.31 -10.19
N GLN A 3 -26.33 -20.30 -10.33
CA GLN A 3 -26.11 -21.02 -11.59
C GLN A 3 -27.38 -21.64 -12.17
N TRP A 4 -28.28 -22.14 -11.31
CA TRP A 4 -29.54 -22.75 -11.74
C TRP A 4 -30.49 -21.67 -12.25
N PHE A 5 -30.64 -20.54 -11.54
CA PHE A 5 -31.48 -19.43 -12.01
C PHE A 5 -31.03 -18.91 -13.37
N HIS A 6 -29.72 -18.71 -13.54
CA HIS A 6 -29.15 -18.24 -14.81
C HIS A 6 -29.39 -19.22 -15.97
N ARG A 7 -29.20 -20.54 -15.75
CA ARG A 7 -29.48 -21.57 -16.77
C ARG A 7 -30.95 -21.63 -17.20
N ASN A 8 -31.86 -21.19 -16.36
CA ASN A 8 -33.30 -21.18 -16.65
C ASN A 8 -33.78 -19.81 -17.14
N GLU A 9 -32.86 -18.89 -17.50
CA GLU A 9 -33.17 -17.53 -17.96
C GLU A 9 -34.06 -16.74 -16.98
N LEU A 10 -34.04 -17.14 -15.71
CA LEU A 10 -34.71 -16.42 -14.64
C LEU A 10 -33.82 -15.22 -14.33
N MET A 11 -34.14 -14.10 -14.96
CA MET A 11 -33.47 -12.81 -14.77
C MET A 11 -33.52 -12.42 -13.30
N VAL A 12 -32.44 -12.68 -12.57
CA VAL A 12 -32.26 -12.12 -11.24
C VAL A 12 -31.67 -10.72 -11.44
N ASN A 13 -32.52 -9.79 -11.87
CA ASN A 13 -32.19 -8.39 -12.13
C ASN A 13 -32.16 -7.58 -10.82
N GLU A 14 -31.46 -8.12 -9.84
CA GLU A 14 -31.35 -7.52 -8.52
C GLU A 14 -29.90 -7.03 -8.37
N PRO A 15 -29.62 -5.73 -8.57
CA PRO A 15 -28.35 -5.13 -8.16
C PRO A 15 -28.02 -5.40 -6.68
N ASP A 16 -29.03 -5.78 -5.88
CA ASP A 16 -28.86 -6.24 -4.51
C ASP A 16 -28.21 -7.63 -4.39
N LEU A 17 -28.19 -8.49 -5.42
CA LEU A 17 -27.56 -9.82 -5.32
C LEU A 17 -26.05 -9.72 -5.04
N LEU A 18 -25.34 -8.87 -5.77
CA LEU A 18 -23.91 -8.71 -5.59
C LEU A 18 -23.60 -8.05 -4.24
N LYS A 19 -24.44 -7.08 -3.84
CA LYS A 19 -24.39 -6.48 -2.50
C LYS A 19 -24.61 -7.51 -1.40
N LEU A 20 -25.55 -8.44 -1.57
CA LEU A 20 -25.77 -9.56 -0.65
C LEU A 20 -24.57 -10.49 -0.63
N ALA A 21 -24.00 -10.84 -1.79
CA ALA A 21 -22.80 -11.66 -1.87
C ALA A 21 -21.62 -11.03 -1.11
N VAL A 22 -21.41 -9.71 -1.25
CA VAL A 22 -20.40 -8.96 -0.50
C VAL A 22 -20.72 -8.92 0.99
N ARG A 23 -21.96 -8.62 1.36
CA ARG A 23 -22.41 -8.54 2.76
C ARG A 23 -22.28 -9.88 3.49
N TYR A 24 -22.51 -10.99 2.80
CA TYR A 24 -22.38 -12.35 3.32
C TYR A 24 -21.03 -13.00 2.98
N GLU A 25 -20.06 -12.20 2.50
CA GLU A 25 -18.67 -12.60 2.25
C GLU A 25 -18.50 -13.79 1.28
N SER A 26 -19.48 -14.00 0.40
CA SER A 26 -19.47 -15.08 -0.58
C SER A 26 -18.68 -14.66 -1.83
N VAL A 27 -17.36 -14.85 -1.78
CA VAL A 27 -16.45 -14.58 -2.91
C VAL A 27 -16.86 -15.36 -4.15
N ASP A 28 -17.28 -16.62 -3.99
CA ASP A 28 -17.74 -17.46 -5.11
C ASP A 28 -18.98 -16.86 -5.80
N ALA A 29 -19.95 -16.37 -5.03
CA ALA A 29 -21.13 -15.73 -5.59
C ALA A 29 -20.79 -14.40 -6.27
N ALA A 30 -19.95 -13.57 -5.63
CA ALA A 30 -19.52 -12.28 -6.19
C ALA A 30 -18.73 -12.47 -7.50
N SER A 31 -17.77 -13.40 -7.50
CA SER A 31 -16.98 -13.77 -8.68
C SER A 31 -17.84 -14.35 -9.79
N TRP A 32 -18.78 -15.24 -9.46
CA TRP A 32 -19.68 -15.79 -10.45
C TRP A 32 -20.56 -14.71 -11.08
N LEU A 33 -21.15 -13.81 -10.29
CA LEU A 33 -21.96 -12.69 -10.81
C LEU A 33 -21.14 -11.79 -11.72
N TRP A 34 -19.93 -11.40 -11.31
CA TRP A 34 -19.00 -10.61 -12.12
C TRP A 34 -18.74 -11.24 -13.49
N MET A 35 -18.39 -12.53 -13.52
CA MET A 35 -18.06 -13.26 -14.74
C MET A 35 -19.23 -13.36 -15.72
N HIS A 36 -20.47 -13.20 -15.24
CA HIS A 36 -21.69 -13.29 -16.05
C HIS A 36 -22.26 -11.90 -16.39
N GLY A 37 -21.44 -10.84 -16.31
CA GLY A 37 -21.77 -9.52 -16.83
C GLY A 37 -22.56 -8.62 -15.88
N TYR A 38 -22.67 -9.00 -14.60
CA TYR A 38 -23.26 -8.11 -13.60
C TYR A 38 -22.33 -6.93 -13.31
N GLU A 39 -22.87 -5.71 -13.31
CA GLU A 39 -22.12 -4.50 -13.02
C GLU A 39 -21.67 -4.47 -11.55
N ILE A 40 -20.42 -4.08 -11.33
CA ILE A 40 -19.80 -4.02 -10.01
C ILE A 40 -19.48 -2.58 -9.67
N ASN A 41 -20.13 -2.06 -8.63
CA ASN A 41 -19.68 -0.83 -7.98
C ASN A 41 -18.52 -1.15 -7.02
N TRP A 42 -17.31 -1.23 -7.59
CA TRP A 42 -16.10 -1.63 -6.88
C TRP A 42 -15.85 -0.81 -5.61
N LEU A 43 -15.96 0.52 -5.69
CA LEU A 43 -15.75 1.38 -4.53
C LEU A 43 -16.75 1.06 -3.42
N LYS A 44 -18.04 1.01 -3.75
CA LYS A 44 -19.08 0.78 -2.75
C LYS A 44 -18.95 -0.58 -2.07
N PHE A 45 -18.60 -1.61 -2.83
CA PHE A 45 -18.42 -2.95 -2.27
C PHE A 45 -17.14 -3.09 -1.48
N THR A 46 -16.07 -2.38 -1.86
CA THR A 46 -14.82 -2.37 -1.08
C THR A 46 -15.02 -1.65 0.26
N GLU A 47 -15.83 -0.59 0.30
CA GLU A 47 -16.26 0.04 1.56
C GLU A 47 -17.03 -0.95 2.46
N ILE A 48 -18.03 -1.66 1.91
CA ILE A 48 -18.81 -2.64 2.68
C ILE A 48 -17.93 -3.77 3.20
N ALA A 49 -17.03 -4.28 2.36
CA ALA A 49 -16.10 -5.34 2.75
C ALA A 49 -15.11 -4.86 3.83
N LYS A 50 -14.67 -3.59 3.77
CA LYS A 50 -13.86 -2.94 4.81
C LYS A 50 -14.62 -2.84 6.13
N GLU A 51 -15.86 -2.32 6.10
CA GLU A 51 -16.72 -2.17 7.27
C GLU A 51 -16.99 -3.52 7.97
N ASN A 52 -17.14 -4.60 7.19
CA ASN A 52 -17.35 -5.94 7.71
C ASN A 52 -16.06 -6.68 8.09
N MET A 53 -14.88 -6.10 7.82
CA MET A 53 -13.58 -6.80 7.91
C MET A 53 -13.53 -8.12 7.10
N ALA A 54 -14.26 -8.16 5.98
CA ALA A 54 -14.36 -9.32 5.10
C ALA A 54 -13.09 -9.48 4.24
N ILE A 55 -11.99 -9.90 4.87
CA ILE A 55 -10.65 -9.95 4.26
C ILE A 55 -10.61 -10.70 2.91
N PRO A 56 -11.23 -11.89 2.75
CA PRO A 56 -11.24 -12.57 1.45
C PRO A 56 -11.97 -11.79 0.36
N MET A 57 -13.05 -11.10 0.72
CA MET A 57 -13.83 -10.27 -0.20
C MET A 57 -13.06 -9.00 -0.58
N LEU A 58 -12.42 -8.33 0.39
CA LEU A 58 -11.53 -7.19 0.14
C LEU A 58 -10.42 -7.57 -0.83
N ARG A 59 -9.77 -8.71 -0.60
CA ARG A 59 -8.74 -9.20 -1.52
C ARG A 59 -9.28 -9.38 -2.93
N TRP A 60 -10.40 -10.09 -3.08
CA TRP A 60 -10.99 -10.33 -4.39
C TRP A 60 -11.36 -9.02 -5.10
N LEU A 61 -11.93 -8.05 -4.37
CA LEU A 61 -12.27 -6.73 -4.90
C LEU A 61 -11.04 -5.93 -5.35
N LEU A 62 -9.94 -5.98 -4.58
CA LEU A 62 -8.70 -5.28 -4.93
C LEU A 62 -7.92 -5.95 -6.07
N ASP A 63 -7.97 -7.28 -6.18
CA ASP A 63 -7.28 -8.05 -7.21
C ASP A 63 -7.98 -7.93 -8.59
N HIS A 64 -9.31 -7.77 -8.63
CA HIS A 64 -10.10 -7.74 -9.87
C HIS A 64 -10.66 -6.36 -10.22
N GLY A 65 -10.72 -5.45 -9.25
CA GLY A 65 -11.23 -4.11 -9.43
C GLY A 65 -10.22 -3.13 -10.01
N PRO A 66 -10.64 -1.88 -10.26
CA PRO A 66 -9.71 -0.80 -10.53
C PRO A 66 -8.79 -0.58 -9.32
N PRO A 67 -7.55 -0.08 -9.54
CA PRO A 67 -6.65 0.25 -8.44
C PRO A 67 -7.35 1.19 -7.43
N PRO A 68 -7.24 0.90 -6.12
CA PRO A 68 -7.84 1.76 -5.10
C PRO A 68 -7.22 3.15 -5.15
N SER A 69 -7.97 4.20 -4.79
CA SER A 69 -7.38 5.53 -4.62
C SER A 69 -6.40 5.55 -3.45
N LEU A 70 -5.44 6.46 -3.47
CA LEU A 70 -4.51 6.67 -2.35
C LEU A 70 -5.27 6.98 -1.04
N THR A 71 -6.32 7.80 -1.11
CA THR A 71 -7.17 8.11 0.06
C THR A 71 -7.76 6.84 0.67
N PHE A 72 -8.28 5.94 -0.17
CA PHE A 72 -8.82 4.67 0.30
C PHE A 72 -7.73 3.74 0.86
N ALA A 73 -6.54 3.75 0.26
CA ALA A 73 -5.38 3.02 0.77
C ALA A 73 -4.98 3.49 2.18
N PHE A 74 -5.02 4.80 2.45
CA PHE A 74 -4.81 5.35 3.79
C PHE A 74 -5.91 4.92 4.78
N GLU A 75 -7.17 4.95 4.35
CA GLU A 75 -8.26 4.47 5.21
C GLU A 75 -8.07 3.00 5.57
N LEU A 76 -7.69 2.14 4.62
CA LEU A 76 -7.38 0.73 4.90
C LEU A 76 -6.21 0.59 5.87
N ALA A 77 -5.14 1.36 5.67
CA ALA A 77 -3.96 1.36 6.55
C ALA A 77 -4.29 1.75 8.01
N VAL A 78 -5.25 2.66 8.21
CA VAL A 78 -5.64 3.14 9.55
C VAL A 78 -6.74 2.27 10.17
N SER A 79 -7.69 1.79 9.36
CA SER A 79 -8.88 1.08 9.86
C SER A 79 -8.71 -0.43 9.97
N CYS A 80 -7.82 -1.03 9.17
CA CYS A 80 -7.53 -2.46 9.25
C CYS A 80 -6.26 -2.68 10.05
N ASP A 81 -6.37 -3.28 11.24
CA ASP A 81 -5.23 -3.89 11.97
C ASP A 81 -4.64 -5.10 11.20
N CYS A 82 -5.19 -5.40 10.02
CA CYS A 82 -4.71 -6.44 9.13
C CYS A 82 -3.63 -5.88 8.18
N VAL A 83 -2.38 -5.95 8.63
CA VAL A 83 -1.19 -5.61 7.83
C VAL A 83 -1.15 -6.36 6.48
N GLU A 84 -1.79 -7.53 6.38
CA GLU A 84 -1.86 -8.32 5.14
C GLU A 84 -2.58 -7.58 4.01
N VAL A 85 -3.51 -6.67 4.32
CA VAL A 85 -4.23 -5.87 3.31
C VAL A 85 -3.26 -5.00 2.50
N MET A 86 -2.15 -4.57 3.10
CA MET A 86 -1.13 -3.77 2.42
C MET A 86 -0.51 -4.50 1.22
N ARG A 87 -0.54 -5.84 1.23
CA ARG A 87 -0.04 -6.67 0.13
C ARG A 87 -0.79 -6.41 -1.18
N TRP A 88 -2.06 -6.06 -1.10
CA TRP A 88 -2.93 -5.89 -2.27
C TRP A 88 -2.93 -4.46 -2.80
N LEU A 89 -2.31 -3.53 -2.08
CA LEU A 89 -2.18 -2.16 -2.56
C LEU A 89 -1.12 -2.06 -3.67
N PRO A 90 -1.24 -1.11 -4.60
CA PRO A 90 -0.15 -0.76 -5.51
C PRO A 90 1.14 -0.40 -4.77
N GLU A 91 2.29 -0.70 -5.36
CA GLU A 91 3.60 -0.41 -4.76
C GLU A 91 3.77 1.07 -4.45
N GLN A 92 3.34 1.94 -5.36
CA GLN A 92 3.40 3.38 -5.19
C GLN A 92 2.59 3.85 -3.96
N HIS A 93 1.38 3.31 -3.75
CA HIS A 93 0.58 3.65 -2.57
C HIS A 93 1.24 3.17 -1.28
N ARG A 94 1.90 2.00 -1.29
CA ARG A 94 2.69 1.56 -0.13
C ARG A 94 3.84 2.51 0.17
N ALA A 95 4.52 3.03 -0.85
CA ALA A 95 5.60 4.02 -0.68
C ALA A 95 5.07 5.33 -0.09
N GLU A 96 3.95 5.83 -0.63
CA GLU A 96 3.26 7.03 -0.14
C GLU A 96 2.76 6.86 1.29
N ILE A 97 2.30 5.66 1.67
CA ILE A 97 1.93 5.33 3.05
C ILE A 97 3.14 5.44 4.00
N VAL A 98 4.30 4.92 3.60
CA VAL A 98 5.54 5.05 4.40
C VAL A 98 5.91 6.52 4.57
N ILE A 99 5.90 7.29 3.48
CA ILE A 99 6.24 8.73 3.50
C ILE A 99 5.26 9.51 4.39
N TRP A 100 3.96 9.29 4.22
CA TRP A 100 2.95 9.90 5.06
C TRP A 100 3.17 9.56 6.54
N ALA A 101 3.45 8.29 6.86
CA ALA A 101 3.67 7.84 8.23
C ALA A 101 4.92 8.50 8.84
N LEU A 102 5.99 8.70 8.07
CA LEU A 102 7.18 9.41 8.54
C LEU A 102 6.86 10.83 9.04
N HIS A 103 5.85 11.49 8.47
CA HIS A 103 5.41 12.84 8.83
C HIS A 103 4.39 12.88 9.98
N GLN A 104 4.00 11.72 10.55
CA GLN A 104 3.05 11.68 11.67
C GLN A 104 3.80 11.83 13.00
N ASP A 105 3.51 12.91 13.73
CA ASP A 105 4.11 13.22 15.03
C ASP A 105 3.46 12.46 16.20
N GLU A 106 2.19 12.09 16.06
CA GLU A 106 1.50 11.23 17.00
C GLU A 106 1.44 9.79 16.49
N PRO A 107 1.60 8.78 17.37
CA PRO A 107 1.43 7.41 16.96
C PRO A 107 -0.04 7.23 16.57
N LEU A 108 -0.30 7.20 15.27
CA LEU A 108 -1.48 6.57 14.72
C LEU A 108 -1.33 5.06 14.97
N ILE A 109 -1.54 4.69 16.24
CA ILE A 109 -1.65 3.33 16.75
C ILE A 109 -0.29 2.58 16.76
N ASN A 110 -0.13 1.60 17.66
CA ASN A 110 0.98 0.63 17.59
C ASN A 110 1.06 -0.08 16.22
N ASP A 111 -0.01 0.01 15.44
CA ASP A 111 -0.20 -0.68 14.16
C ASP A 111 0.52 0.03 13.01
N ALA A 112 0.74 1.35 13.06
CA ALA A 112 1.56 2.03 12.05
C ALA A 112 3.00 1.50 12.02
N ARG A 113 3.60 1.20 13.17
CA ARG A 113 4.95 0.60 13.23
C ARG A 113 4.97 -0.80 12.62
N LYS A 114 3.99 -1.65 12.96
CA LYS A 114 3.85 -2.99 12.40
C LYS A 114 3.65 -2.95 10.88
N MET A 115 2.80 -2.02 10.43
CA MET A 115 2.51 -1.79 9.02
C MET A 115 3.77 -1.33 8.26
N ILE A 116 4.45 -0.28 8.73
CA ILE A 116 5.67 0.23 8.10
C ILE A 116 6.76 -0.85 8.10
N TRP A 117 6.93 -1.58 9.20
CA TRP A 117 7.85 -2.71 9.27
C TRP A 117 7.57 -3.72 8.16
N TRP A 118 6.32 -4.14 8.02
CA TRP A 118 5.92 -5.11 7.02
C TRP A 118 6.12 -4.55 5.61
N ILE A 119 5.67 -3.31 5.35
CA ILE A 119 5.81 -2.68 4.05
C ILE A 119 7.29 -2.62 3.64
N LEU A 120 8.17 -2.12 4.52
CA LEU A 120 9.60 -1.97 4.24
C LEU A 120 10.34 -3.29 4.08
N THR A 121 9.92 -4.35 4.76
CA THR A 121 10.61 -5.65 4.73
C THR A 121 10.03 -6.63 3.71
N ARG A 122 8.78 -6.45 3.28
CA ARG A 122 8.05 -7.37 2.40
C ARG A 122 7.72 -6.79 1.02
N THR A 123 7.95 -5.50 0.79
CA THR A 123 7.74 -4.89 -0.53
C THR A 123 9.05 -4.82 -1.31
N LEU A 124 9.03 -5.36 -2.53
CA LEU A 124 10.07 -5.12 -3.51
C LEU A 124 9.82 -3.76 -4.16
N PHE A 125 10.32 -2.70 -3.54
CA PHE A 125 10.20 -1.35 -4.09
C PHE A 125 11.08 -1.18 -5.33
N ASP A 126 10.56 -0.42 -6.30
CA ASP A 126 11.37 0.07 -7.41
C ASP A 126 12.34 1.17 -6.94
N GLU A 127 13.32 1.55 -7.79
CA GLU A 127 14.33 2.53 -7.39
C GLU A 127 13.76 3.95 -7.23
N SER A 128 12.65 4.28 -7.90
CA SER A 128 11.98 5.57 -7.74
C SER A 128 11.36 5.70 -6.35
N SER A 129 10.57 4.71 -5.95
CA SER A 129 9.97 4.61 -4.62
C SER A 129 11.03 4.54 -3.52
N ARG A 130 12.11 3.76 -3.72
CA ARG A 130 13.24 3.72 -2.77
C ARG A 130 13.90 5.09 -2.61
N ARG A 131 14.15 5.79 -3.73
CA ARG A 131 14.76 7.12 -3.71
C ARG A 131 13.86 8.13 -3.00
N ASN A 132 12.56 8.10 -3.26
CA ASN A 132 11.59 8.98 -2.61
C ASN A 132 11.60 8.77 -1.08
N ILE A 133 11.41 7.53 -0.62
CA ILE A 133 11.42 7.20 0.82
C ILE A 133 12.74 7.65 1.47
N ARG A 134 13.89 7.34 0.85
CA ARG A 134 15.21 7.72 1.36
C ARG A 134 15.39 9.24 1.43
N ASN A 135 14.98 9.98 0.40
CA ASN A 135 15.07 11.43 0.38
C ASN A 135 14.23 12.05 1.50
N GLU A 136 13.00 11.57 1.70
CA GLU A 136 12.12 12.02 2.79
C GLU A 136 12.75 11.75 4.16
N THR A 137 13.29 10.54 4.39
CA THR A 137 13.95 10.23 5.67
C THR A 137 15.20 11.08 5.95
N ARG A 138 15.91 11.57 4.92
CA ARG A 138 17.07 12.47 5.07
C ARG A 138 16.63 13.91 5.39
N GLN A 139 15.55 14.37 4.76
CA GLN A 139 15.04 15.73 4.95
C GLN A 139 14.34 15.89 6.31
N LEU A 140 13.73 14.82 6.82
CA LEU A 140 13.09 14.82 8.13
C LEU A 140 14.10 14.93 9.27
N LYS A 141 14.02 16.06 10.01
CA LYS A 141 14.92 16.36 11.14
C LYS A 141 14.70 15.41 12.32
N SER A 142 13.45 15.14 12.68
CA SER A 142 13.08 14.25 13.77
C SER A 142 11.60 13.89 13.66
N SER A 143 11.29 12.60 13.80
CA SER A 143 9.93 12.04 13.91
C SER A 143 10.02 10.79 14.78
N LYS A 144 8.97 10.50 15.58
CA LYS A 144 8.92 9.29 16.42
C LYS A 144 9.09 8.01 15.58
N ILE A 145 8.52 8.00 14.37
CA ILE A 145 8.63 6.86 13.44
C ILE A 145 10.04 6.78 12.85
N LEU A 146 10.64 7.92 12.48
CA LEU A 146 12.02 7.94 11.99
C LEU A 146 13.01 7.43 13.05
N LEU A 147 12.84 7.82 14.31
CA LEU A 147 13.67 7.34 15.42
C LEU A 147 13.50 5.82 15.61
N TRP A 148 12.25 5.35 15.64
CA TRP A 148 11.94 3.93 15.72
C TRP A 148 12.55 3.12 14.55
N LEU A 149 12.48 3.63 13.31
CA LEU A 149 13.09 3.01 12.15
C LEU A 149 14.62 2.90 12.29
N LYS A 150 15.29 3.95 12.78
CA LYS A 150 16.74 3.92 13.01
C LYS A 150 17.12 2.89 14.09
N GLU A 151 16.35 2.79 15.16
CA GLU A 151 16.60 1.84 16.25
C GLU A 151 16.34 0.38 15.86
N ASN A 152 15.30 0.13 15.05
CA ASN A 152 14.82 -1.24 14.80
C ASN A 152 15.19 -1.79 13.42
N LEU A 153 15.41 -0.93 12.42
CA LEU A 153 15.57 -1.35 11.02
C LEU A 153 16.92 -0.98 10.39
N ALA A 154 17.77 -0.19 11.04
CA ALA A 154 19.06 0.22 10.47
C ALA A 154 19.97 -0.98 10.12
N ASN A 155 19.93 -2.05 10.92
CA ASN A 155 20.75 -3.25 10.72
C ASN A 155 20.05 -4.34 9.89
N SER A 156 18.82 -4.10 9.42
CA SER A 156 18.06 -5.08 8.65
C SER A 156 18.56 -5.12 7.21
N THR A 157 18.98 -6.29 6.72
CA THR A 157 19.41 -6.48 5.33
C THR A 157 18.29 -6.24 4.32
N ALA A 158 17.02 -6.30 4.74
CA ALA A 158 15.86 -6.09 3.89
C ALA A 158 15.56 -4.60 3.63
N CYS A 159 15.88 -3.72 4.59
CA CYS A 159 15.48 -2.31 4.55
C CYS A 159 16.57 -1.31 4.96
N ASN A 160 17.83 -1.74 5.11
CA ASN A 160 18.96 -0.84 5.35
C ASN A 160 19.13 0.22 4.25
N TRP A 161 18.68 -0.07 3.02
CA TRP A 161 18.69 0.83 1.87
C TRP A 161 17.95 2.15 2.14
N VAL A 162 17.02 2.18 3.10
CA VAL A 162 16.33 3.40 3.54
C VAL A 162 17.33 4.45 4.04
N PHE A 163 18.44 4.01 4.65
CA PHE A 163 19.44 4.88 5.28
C PHE A 163 20.75 5.01 4.48
N THR A 164 20.93 4.25 3.39
CA THR A 164 22.20 4.29 2.65
C THR A 164 22.40 5.63 1.96
N ALA A 165 23.63 6.15 1.99
CA ALA A 165 24.01 7.26 1.14
C ALA A 165 24.00 6.79 -0.33
N THR A 166 23.51 7.65 -1.23
CA THR A 166 23.67 7.45 -2.67
C THR A 166 25.09 7.86 -3.02
N GLU A 167 25.89 6.98 -3.60
CA GLU A 167 27.30 7.25 -3.97
C GLU A 167 27.48 8.41 -4.96
N ASN A 168 26.41 9.01 -5.47
CA ASN A 168 26.47 10.12 -6.43
C ASN A 168 26.42 11.54 -5.82
N ASP A 169 26.42 11.70 -4.49
CA ASP A 169 26.53 13.05 -3.86
C ASP A 169 27.99 13.52 -3.66
N TYR A 170 28.98 12.69 -3.99
CA TYR A 170 30.41 13.08 -4.00
C TYR A 170 30.92 13.22 -5.44
N GLY A 171 30.38 14.22 -6.17
CA GLY A 171 30.62 14.39 -7.60
C GLY A 171 30.78 15.82 -8.09
N HIS A 172 31.11 16.79 -7.22
CA HIS A 172 31.74 18.04 -7.64
C HIS A 172 32.77 18.46 -6.58
N GLY A 173 33.82 17.63 -6.46
CA GLY A 173 35.03 18.01 -5.77
C GLY A 173 35.76 19.10 -6.55
N ASP A 174 35.98 20.21 -5.86
CA ASP A 174 37.04 21.20 -6.06
C ASP A 174 38.11 20.81 -7.09
N GLN A 175 38.19 21.59 -8.18
CA GLN A 175 39.40 21.63 -8.99
C GLN A 175 40.56 22.18 -8.14
N PRO A 176 41.67 21.45 -7.97
CA PRO A 176 42.87 22.03 -7.38
C PRO A 176 43.49 22.98 -8.40
N THR A 177 43.59 24.26 -8.00
CA THR A 177 44.35 25.31 -8.65
C THR A 177 45.81 24.87 -8.81
N LYS A 178 46.19 24.40 -10.00
CA LYS A 178 47.60 24.32 -10.37
C LYS A 178 48.11 25.73 -10.65
N LYS A 179 48.74 26.32 -9.63
CA LYS A 179 49.74 27.37 -9.81
C LYS A 179 50.83 26.81 -10.73
N GLN A 180 51.00 27.41 -11.92
CA GLN A 180 52.26 27.37 -12.64
C GLN A 180 52.95 28.73 -12.45
N ARG A 181 54.05 28.68 -11.71
CA ARG A 181 55.17 29.62 -11.63
C ARG A 181 56.37 28.70 -11.91
N THR A 182 57.10 28.83 -13.01
CA THR A 182 58.26 29.69 -13.33
C THR A 182 58.77 29.14 -14.69
N GLU A 183 59.43 29.82 -15.62
CA GLU A 183 60.45 30.89 -15.59
C GLU A 183 60.29 31.76 -16.84
#